data_AF-A0A2K3K9Y3-F1
#
_entry.id   AF-A0A2K3K9Y3-F1
#
_cell.length_a   1.000
_cell.length_b   1.000
_cell.length_c   1.000
_cell.angle_alpha   90.00
_cell.angle_beta   90.00
_cell.angle_gamma   90.00
#
_symmetry.space_group_name_H-M   'P 1'
#
loop_
_entity.id
_entity.type
_entity.pdbx_description
1 polymer ?
#
loop_
_entity_poly.entity_id
_entity_poly.type
_entity_poly.pdbx_seq_one_letter_code
_entity_poly.pdbx_strand_id
1 'polypeptide(L)'
;VAKKLEKMAEIDIDLKTEIEDKVKAILKLIKDGELDMDGTPEEILKREPLAELVKNIENIINELNELQKEVESLQHQNSDRDKLLRFAMEIEKLELENEDKKQMHALFESQCHNKLQAPLDSVNRQKREVEEHSRAKERELNTLKQKEIDYENQISTNQNEITISELARKNLELEDELGKLKRELTARTKDCSSLQQNKRRIGAQL
;
A
#
# COMPACT_ATOMS: atom_id res chain seq x y z
N VAL A 1 13.38 -35.66 -41.08
CA VAL A 1 14.69 -36.30 -40.73
C VAL A 1 14.73 -37.75 -41.19
N ALA A 2 13.88 -38.65 -40.68
CA ALA A 2 13.87 -40.07 -41.09
C ALA A 2 13.79 -40.31 -42.62
N LYS A 3 12.81 -39.70 -43.32
CA LYS A 3 12.67 -39.80 -44.80
C LYS A 3 13.83 -39.21 -45.63
N LYS A 4 14.67 -38.35 -45.03
CA LYS A 4 15.82 -37.72 -45.72
C LYS A 4 17.08 -38.59 -45.54
N LEU A 5 17.25 -39.19 -44.36
CA LEU A 5 18.29 -40.20 -44.08
C LEU A 5 18.10 -41.47 -44.91
N GLU A 6 16.85 -41.88 -45.15
CA GLU A 6 16.52 -43.02 -46.00
C GLU A 6 16.91 -42.78 -47.47
N LYS A 7 16.70 -41.56 -47.99
CA LYS A 7 17.17 -41.16 -49.33
C LYS A 7 18.69 -41.05 -49.45
N MET A 8 19.40 -40.71 -48.37
CA MET A 8 20.87 -40.68 -48.36
C MET A 8 21.47 -42.07 -48.46
N ALA A 9 20.87 -43.06 -47.79
CA ALA A 9 21.33 -44.45 -47.86
C ALA A 9 21.15 -45.07 -49.26
N GLU A 10 20.14 -44.63 -50.00
CA GLU A 10 19.84 -45.13 -51.36
C GLU A 10 20.78 -44.53 -52.42
N ILE A 11 21.19 -43.26 -52.27
CA ILE A 11 22.15 -42.57 -53.17
C ILE A 11 23.59 -43.08 -52.97
N ASP A 12 23.96 -43.48 -51.75
CA ASP A 12 25.31 -43.95 -51.39
C ASP A 12 25.69 -45.30 -52.04
N ILE A 13 24.70 -46.12 -52.38
CA ILE A 13 24.91 -47.44 -52.99
C ILE A 13 25.21 -47.32 -54.50
N ASP A 14 24.51 -46.43 -55.22
CA ASP A 14 24.65 -46.30 -56.67
C ASP A 14 25.96 -45.61 -57.07
N LEU A 15 26.34 -44.52 -56.38
CA LEU A 15 27.58 -43.78 -56.65
C LEU A 15 28.82 -44.60 -56.33
N LYS A 16 28.80 -45.38 -55.23
CA LYS A 16 29.91 -46.26 -54.86
C LYS A 16 30.15 -47.32 -55.93
N THR A 17 29.09 -47.91 -56.46
CA THR A 17 29.17 -48.91 -57.52
C THR A 17 29.71 -48.30 -58.82
N GLU A 18 29.29 -47.08 -59.18
CA GLU A 18 29.79 -46.37 -60.37
C GLU A 18 31.29 -46.01 -60.28
N ILE A 19 31.76 -45.52 -59.13
CA ILE A 19 33.18 -45.21 -58.92
C ILE A 19 34.02 -46.48 -58.96
N GLU A 20 33.54 -47.56 -58.34
CA GLU A 20 34.24 -48.83 -58.31
C GLU A 20 34.41 -49.41 -59.72
N ASP A 21 33.40 -49.28 -60.58
CA ASP A 21 33.46 -49.68 -61.98
C ASP A 21 34.40 -48.81 -62.81
N LYS A 22 34.40 -47.48 -62.60
CA LYS A 22 35.34 -46.56 -63.28
C LYS A 22 36.79 -46.79 -62.84
N VAL A 23 37.05 -47.05 -61.55
CA VAL A 23 38.38 -47.41 -61.03
C VAL A 23 38.86 -48.74 -61.61
N LYS A 24 37.98 -49.75 -61.71
CA LYS A 24 38.30 -51.03 -62.37
C LYS A 24 38.66 -50.83 -63.85
N ALA A 25 37.94 -49.96 -64.57
CA ALA A 25 38.23 -49.65 -65.96
C ALA A 25 39.60 -48.96 -66.14
N ILE A 26 39.94 -47.99 -65.29
CA ILE A 26 41.25 -47.32 -65.32
C ILE A 26 42.39 -48.29 -64.98
N LEU A 27 42.22 -49.11 -63.94
CA LEU A 27 43.21 -50.14 -63.57
C LEU A 27 43.45 -51.14 -64.69
N LYS A 28 42.42 -51.44 -65.50
CA LYS A 28 42.53 -52.28 -66.68
C LYS A 28 43.35 -51.60 -67.77
N LEU A 29 43.06 -50.34 -68.10
CA LEU A 29 43.83 -49.56 -69.08
C LEU A 29 45.32 -49.43 -68.70
N ILE A 30 45.63 -49.31 -67.40
CA ILE A 30 47.02 -49.28 -66.90
C ILE A 30 47.70 -50.65 -67.09
N LYS A 31 47.00 -51.75 -66.78
CA LYS A 31 47.54 -53.12 -66.94
C LYS A 31 47.77 -53.50 -68.40
N ASP A 32 46.91 -53.03 -69.29
CA ASP A 32 46.96 -53.34 -70.71
C ASP A 32 48.00 -52.46 -71.46
N GLY A 33 48.65 -51.50 -70.76
CA GLY A 33 49.66 -50.60 -71.34
C GLY A 33 49.08 -49.54 -72.29
N GLU A 34 47.75 -49.49 -72.41
CA GLU A 34 47.01 -48.54 -73.24
C GLU A 34 46.94 -47.14 -72.59
N LEU A 35 47.12 -47.09 -71.27
CA LEU A 35 47.32 -45.86 -70.53
C LEU A 35 48.83 -45.63 -70.38
N ASP A 36 49.41 -44.90 -71.32
CA ASP A 36 50.82 -44.52 -71.25
C ASP A 36 51.11 -43.72 -69.96
N MET A 37 52.09 -44.15 -69.18
CA MET A 37 52.40 -43.53 -67.88
C MET A 37 53.64 -42.63 -67.98
N ASP A 38 54.20 -42.44 -69.17
CA ASP A 38 55.33 -41.55 -69.39
C ASP A 38 54.80 -40.11 -69.54
N GLY A 39 55.17 -39.27 -68.59
CA GLY A 39 54.73 -37.89 -68.50
C GLY A 39 54.85 -37.35 -67.10
N THR A 40 54.81 -36.03 -66.97
CA THR A 40 54.70 -35.39 -65.66
C THR A 40 53.33 -35.73 -65.03
N PRO A 41 53.21 -35.79 -63.70
CA PRO A 41 51.95 -36.09 -63.03
C PRO A 41 50.77 -35.23 -63.51
N GLU A 42 51.00 -33.95 -63.85
CA GLU A 42 49.98 -33.06 -64.40
C GLU A 42 49.50 -33.45 -65.80
N GLU A 43 50.32 -34.11 -66.62
CA GLU A 43 49.96 -34.55 -67.97
C GLU A 43 49.12 -35.83 -67.94
N ILE A 44 49.43 -36.75 -67.01
CA ILE A 44 48.69 -38.00 -66.83
C ILE A 44 47.26 -37.71 -66.31
N LEU A 45 47.11 -36.74 -65.40
CA LEU A 45 45.83 -36.29 -64.85
C LEU A 45 44.86 -35.72 -65.89
N LYS A 46 45.35 -35.28 -67.06
CA LYS A 46 44.52 -34.70 -68.14
C LYS A 46 43.94 -35.75 -69.09
N ARG A 47 44.30 -37.02 -68.94
CA ARG A 47 43.81 -38.11 -69.81
C ARG A 47 42.36 -38.46 -69.49
N GLU A 48 41.55 -38.67 -70.53
CA GLU A 48 40.08 -38.72 -70.47
C GLU A 48 39.46 -39.64 -69.40
N PRO A 49 40.00 -40.83 -69.06
CA PRO A 49 39.46 -41.66 -67.98
C PRO A 49 39.77 -41.12 -66.58
N LEU A 50 40.97 -40.57 -66.39
CA LEU A 50 41.44 -40.03 -65.10
C LEU A 50 40.80 -38.67 -64.79
N ALA A 51 40.67 -37.81 -65.80
CA ALA A 51 40.05 -36.50 -65.65
C ALA A 51 38.58 -36.60 -65.21
N GLU A 52 37.83 -37.58 -65.75
CA GLU A 52 36.44 -37.82 -65.35
C GLU A 52 36.34 -38.37 -63.91
N LEU A 53 37.23 -39.28 -63.52
CA LEU A 53 37.30 -39.79 -62.15
C LEU A 53 37.62 -38.66 -61.15
N VAL A 54 38.60 -37.81 -61.47
CA VAL A 54 38.96 -36.65 -60.64
C VAL A 54 37.78 -35.70 -60.47
N LYS A 55 37.07 -35.37 -61.56
CA LYS A 55 35.88 -34.51 -61.52
C LYS A 55 34.76 -35.10 -60.64
N ASN A 56 34.54 -36.42 -60.72
CA ASN A 56 33.56 -37.09 -59.87
C ASN A 56 33.96 -37.06 -58.39
N ILE A 57 35.25 -37.27 -58.08
CA ILE A 57 35.78 -37.15 -56.71
C ILE A 57 35.59 -35.72 -56.19
N GLU A 58 35.88 -34.69 -57.00
CA GLU A 58 35.66 -33.29 -56.63
C GLU A 58 34.19 -32.98 -56.32
N ASN A 59 33.26 -33.48 -57.14
CA ASN A 59 31.82 -33.33 -56.89
C ASN A 59 31.40 -33.97 -55.56
N ILE A 60 31.88 -35.20 -55.27
CA ILE A 60 31.58 -35.91 -54.02
C ILE A 60 32.14 -35.15 -52.82
N ILE A 61 33.37 -34.61 -52.92
CA ILE A 61 33.97 -33.79 -51.87
C ILE A 61 33.10 -32.56 -51.60
N ASN A 62 32.56 -31.91 -52.63
CA ASN A 62 31.68 -30.76 -52.47
C ASN A 62 30.36 -31.14 -51.78
N GLU A 63 29.73 -32.23 -52.19
CA GLU A 63 28.50 -32.74 -51.55
C GLU A 63 28.74 -33.11 -50.09
N LEU A 64 29.84 -33.79 -49.77
CA LEU A 64 30.22 -34.11 -48.39
C LEU A 64 30.42 -32.85 -47.54
N ASN A 65 31.04 -31.81 -48.10
CA ASN A 65 31.22 -30.52 -47.41
C ASN A 65 29.88 -29.80 -47.17
N GLU A 66 28.95 -29.85 -48.12
CA GLU A 66 27.60 -29.30 -47.94
C GLU A 66 26.81 -30.06 -46.87
N LEU A 67 26.88 -31.39 -46.88
CA LEU A 67 26.25 -32.24 -45.88
C LEU A 67 26.82 -32.02 -44.48
N GLN A 68 28.13 -31.85 -44.35
CA GLN A 68 28.75 -31.52 -43.07
C GLN A 68 28.18 -30.22 -42.49
N LYS A 69 28.02 -29.17 -43.32
CA LYS A 69 27.40 -27.91 -42.90
C LYS A 69 25.93 -28.09 -42.50
N GLU A 70 25.16 -28.93 -43.21
CA GLU A 70 23.77 -29.22 -42.84
C GLU A 70 23.70 -29.94 -41.48
N VAL A 71 24.59 -30.91 -41.23
CA VAL A 71 24.67 -31.62 -39.94
C VAL A 71 25.01 -30.66 -38.79
N GLU A 72 26.01 -29.81 -38.95
CA GLU A 72 26.38 -28.80 -37.95
C GLU A 72 25.20 -27.83 -37.66
N SER A 73 24.50 -27.39 -38.71
CA SER A 73 23.29 -26.56 -38.57
C SER A 73 22.18 -27.28 -37.80
N LEU A 74 21.91 -28.54 -38.10
CA LEU A 74 20.90 -29.35 -37.41
C LEU A 74 21.28 -29.63 -35.94
N GLN A 75 22.56 -29.84 -35.65
CA GLN A 75 23.04 -29.98 -34.27
C GLN A 75 22.81 -28.71 -33.45
N HIS A 76 23.06 -27.53 -34.03
CA HIS A 76 22.74 -26.25 -33.40
C HIS A 76 21.24 -26.09 -33.17
N GLN A 77 20.40 -26.41 -34.15
CA GLN A 77 18.94 -26.35 -34.00
C GLN A 77 18.42 -27.30 -32.90
N ASN A 78 18.97 -28.52 -32.80
CA ASN A 78 18.61 -29.45 -31.73
C ASN A 78 19.03 -28.92 -30.35
N SER A 79 20.21 -28.31 -30.23
CA SER A 79 20.66 -27.67 -28.98
C SER A 79 19.71 -26.56 -28.53
N ASP A 80 19.24 -25.73 -29.47
CA ASP A 80 18.29 -24.67 -29.16
C ASP A 80 16.89 -25.20 -28.81
N ARG A 81 16.47 -26.29 -29.45
CA ARG A 81 15.23 -27.00 -29.09
C ARG A 81 15.27 -27.52 -27.65
N ASP A 82 16.38 -28.09 -27.20
CA ASP A 82 16.52 -28.58 -25.82
C ASP A 82 16.49 -27.44 -24.80
N LYS A 83 17.05 -26.27 -25.13
CA LYS A 83 16.93 -25.06 -24.30
C LYS A 83 15.47 -24.60 -24.22
N LEU A 84 14.76 -24.58 -25.34
CA LEU A 84 13.34 -24.21 -25.38
C LEU A 84 12.48 -25.16 -24.52
N LEU A 85 12.76 -26.46 -24.56
CA LEU A 85 12.03 -27.44 -23.74
C LEU A 85 12.26 -27.17 -22.24
N ARG A 86 13.51 -26.90 -21.83
CA ARG A 86 13.82 -26.52 -20.44
C ARG A 86 13.12 -25.24 -20.02
N PHE A 87 13.06 -24.23 -20.89
CA PHE A 87 12.34 -23.00 -20.60
C PHE A 87 10.83 -23.21 -20.47
N ALA A 88 10.22 -24.05 -21.31
CA ALA A 88 8.80 -24.36 -21.21
C ALA A 88 8.45 -25.02 -19.86
N MET A 89 9.27 -25.98 -19.41
CA MET A 89 9.07 -26.62 -18.10
C MET A 89 9.22 -25.64 -16.93
N GLU A 90 10.17 -24.71 -17.00
CA GLU A 90 10.34 -23.70 -15.94
C GLU A 90 9.17 -22.71 -15.92
N ILE A 91 8.61 -22.35 -17.09
CA ILE A 91 7.41 -21.50 -17.17
C ILE A 91 6.22 -22.19 -16.50
N GLU A 92 5.94 -23.46 -16.83
CA GLU A 92 4.84 -24.22 -16.23
C GLU A 92 4.99 -24.31 -14.70
N LYS A 93 6.21 -24.53 -14.22
CA LYS A 93 6.51 -24.54 -12.77
C LYS A 93 6.23 -23.18 -12.13
N LEU A 94 6.68 -22.09 -12.74
CA LEU A 94 6.46 -20.74 -12.22
C LEU A 94 4.97 -20.35 -12.24
N GLU A 95 4.21 -20.80 -13.23
CA GLU A 95 2.76 -20.58 -13.30
C GLU A 95 2.04 -21.29 -12.14
N LEU A 96 2.42 -22.53 -11.82
CA LEU A 96 1.88 -23.26 -10.68
C LEU A 96 2.20 -22.55 -9.35
N GLU A 97 3.47 -22.17 -9.14
CA GLU A 97 3.87 -21.42 -7.93
C GLU A 97 3.14 -20.08 -7.80
N ASN A 98 2.86 -19.42 -8.92
CA ASN A 98 2.12 -18.16 -8.93
C ASN A 98 0.64 -18.36 -8.56
N GLU A 99 0.03 -19.45 -9.00
CA GLU A 99 -1.35 -19.77 -8.67
C GLU A 99 -1.53 -20.12 -7.18
N ASP A 100 -0.59 -20.88 -6.60
CA ASP A 100 -0.56 -21.15 -5.16
C ASP A 100 -0.44 -19.85 -4.33
N LYS A 101 0.41 -18.92 -4.78
CA LYS A 101 0.55 -17.60 -4.14
C LYS A 101 -0.74 -16.78 -4.19
N LYS A 102 -1.45 -16.79 -5.32
CA LYS A 102 -2.75 -16.11 -5.44
C LYS A 102 -3.79 -16.70 -4.49
N GLN A 103 -3.87 -18.03 -4.41
CA GLN A 103 -4.79 -18.70 -3.49
C GLN A 103 -4.46 -18.37 -2.03
N MET A 104 -3.18 -18.37 -1.67
CA MET A 104 -2.73 -17.96 -0.34
C MET A 104 -3.11 -16.51 -0.03
N HIS A 105 -2.93 -15.61 -0.99
CA HIS A 105 -3.30 -14.19 -0.85
C HIS A 105 -4.82 -14.03 -0.64
N ALA A 106 -5.63 -14.69 -1.46
CA ALA A 106 -7.09 -14.64 -1.34
C ALA A 106 -7.58 -15.21 0.00
N LEU A 107 -6.97 -16.30 0.47
CA LEU A 107 -7.26 -16.86 1.79
C LEU A 107 -6.90 -15.87 2.90
N PHE A 108 -5.74 -15.22 2.81
CA PHE A 108 -5.30 -14.23 3.79
C PHE A 108 -6.23 -13.01 3.81
N GLU A 109 -6.58 -12.45 2.66
CA GLU A 109 -7.54 -11.35 2.54
C GLU A 109 -8.89 -11.71 3.14
N SER A 110 -9.42 -12.90 2.84
CA SER A 110 -10.67 -13.40 3.42
C SER A 110 -10.58 -13.55 4.94
N GLN A 111 -9.49 -14.10 5.46
CA GLN A 111 -9.30 -14.22 6.91
C GLN A 111 -9.18 -12.85 7.59
N CYS A 112 -8.44 -11.91 7.00
CA CYS A 112 -8.33 -10.55 7.51
C CYS A 112 -9.69 -9.86 7.50
N HIS A 113 -10.43 -9.93 6.41
CA HIS A 113 -11.75 -9.34 6.31
C HIS A 113 -12.69 -9.93 7.36
N ASN A 114 -12.81 -11.25 7.45
CA ASN A 114 -13.74 -11.89 8.38
C ASN A 114 -13.36 -11.70 9.86
N LYS A 115 -12.06 -11.75 10.19
CA LYS A 115 -11.59 -11.63 11.58
C LYS A 115 -11.53 -10.19 12.06
N LEU A 116 -11.30 -9.22 11.18
CA LEU A 116 -11.08 -7.82 11.58
C LEU A 116 -12.32 -6.95 11.39
N GLN A 117 -13.21 -7.27 10.44
CA GLN A 117 -14.38 -6.44 10.16
C GLN A 117 -15.32 -6.36 11.36
N ALA A 118 -15.69 -7.49 11.96
CA ALA A 118 -16.61 -7.50 13.10
C ALA A 118 -16.04 -6.79 14.35
N PRO A 119 -14.77 -7.01 14.75
CA PRO A 119 -14.15 -6.21 15.82
C PRO A 119 -14.08 -4.72 15.50
N LEU A 120 -13.74 -4.34 14.26
CA LEU A 120 -13.70 -2.94 13.83
C LEU A 120 -15.06 -2.28 13.96
N ASP A 121 -16.13 -2.95 13.51
CA ASP A 121 -17.50 -2.47 13.63
C ASP A 121 -17.94 -2.37 15.10
N SER A 122 -17.52 -3.31 15.94
CA SER A 122 -17.77 -3.27 17.40
C SER A 122 -17.11 -2.05 18.05
N VAL A 123 -15.82 -1.82 17.78
CA VAL A 123 -15.07 -0.67 18.29
C VAL A 123 -15.69 0.64 17.82
N ASN A 124 -16.11 0.71 16.56
CA ASN A 124 -16.78 1.90 16.02
C ASN A 124 -18.14 2.16 16.68
N ARG A 125 -18.90 1.13 17.06
CA ARG A 125 -20.14 1.29 17.85
C ARG A 125 -19.83 1.80 19.25
N GLN A 126 -18.90 1.16 19.95
CA GLN A 126 -18.49 1.58 21.30
C GLN A 126 -17.99 3.03 21.32
N LYS A 127 -17.21 3.43 20.32
CA LYS A 127 -16.76 4.82 20.16
C LYS A 127 -17.94 5.79 20.06
N ARG A 128 -18.94 5.49 19.22
CA ARG A 128 -20.14 6.32 19.07
C ARG A 128 -20.93 6.42 20.37
N GLU A 129 -21.13 5.31 21.08
CA GLU A 129 -21.83 5.29 22.37
C GLU A 129 -21.12 6.17 23.41
N VAL A 130 -19.79 6.09 23.50
CA VAL A 130 -19.00 6.94 24.40
C VAL A 130 -19.09 8.42 24.02
N GLU A 131 -19.01 8.75 22.73
CA GLU A 131 -19.15 10.12 22.24
C GLU A 131 -20.53 10.72 22.56
N GLU A 132 -21.60 9.94 22.35
CA GLU A 132 -22.96 10.36 22.68
C GLU A 132 -23.16 10.57 24.18
N HIS A 133 -22.63 9.66 25.01
CA HIS A 133 -22.66 9.81 26.47
C HIS A 133 -21.90 11.04 26.95
N SER A 134 -20.75 11.32 26.34
CA SER A 134 -19.96 12.52 26.63
C SER A 134 -20.75 13.79 26.32
N ARG A 135 -21.39 13.87 25.15
CA ARG A 135 -22.26 15.00 24.77
C ARG A 135 -23.46 15.14 25.72
N ALA A 136 -24.04 14.04 26.18
CA ALA A 136 -25.15 14.08 27.14
C ALA A 136 -24.70 14.69 28.48
N LYS A 137 -23.57 14.23 29.02
CA LYS A 137 -22.97 14.76 30.25
C LYS A 137 -22.56 16.23 30.13
N GLU A 138 -22.05 16.65 28.98
CA GLU A 138 -21.70 18.05 28.73
C GLU A 138 -22.94 18.96 28.80
N ARG A 139 -24.07 18.53 28.23
CA ARG A 139 -25.34 19.26 28.34
C ARG A 139 -25.86 19.32 29.78
N GLU A 140 -25.76 18.21 30.52
CA GLU A 140 -26.13 18.16 31.93
C GLU A 140 -25.27 19.12 32.76
N LEU A 141 -23.95 19.11 32.56
CA LEU A 141 -23.02 20.01 33.23
C LEU A 141 -23.35 21.49 32.95
N ASN A 142 -23.64 21.83 31.70
CA ASN A 142 -24.04 23.19 31.33
C ASN A 142 -25.34 23.61 32.01
N THR A 143 -26.29 22.68 32.14
CA THR A 143 -27.55 22.93 32.86
C THR A 143 -27.31 23.17 34.35
N LEU A 144 -26.42 22.39 34.97
CA LEU A 144 -26.06 22.56 36.38
C LEU A 144 -25.35 23.90 36.64
N LYS A 145 -24.41 24.28 35.76
CA LYS A 145 -23.75 25.60 35.83
C LYS A 145 -24.73 26.76 35.73
N GLN A 146 -25.73 26.67 34.86
CA GLN A 146 -26.74 27.72 34.77
C GLN A 146 -27.56 27.81 36.07
N LYS A 147 -27.97 26.66 36.64
CA LYS A 147 -28.67 26.63 37.93
C LYS A 147 -27.84 27.19 39.07
N GLU A 148 -26.53 26.93 39.08
CA GLU A 148 -25.60 27.49 40.06
C GLU A 148 -25.60 29.02 39.99
N ILE A 149 -25.46 29.60 38.80
CA ILE A 149 -25.55 31.05 38.57
C ILE A 149 -26.90 31.61 39.03
N ASP A 150 -28.00 30.92 38.72
CA ASP A 150 -29.35 31.36 39.11
C ASP A 150 -29.50 31.38 40.64
N TYR A 151 -28.98 30.36 41.34
CA TYR A 151 -29.00 30.31 42.80
C TYR A 151 -28.09 31.37 43.45
N GLU A 152 -26.89 31.61 42.90
CA GLU A 152 -26.02 32.69 43.38
C GLU A 152 -26.70 34.06 43.29
N ASN A 153 -27.38 34.33 42.16
CA ASN A 153 -28.16 35.56 41.98
C ASN A 153 -29.32 35.66 42.97
N GLN A 154 -30.02 34.56 43.22
CA GLN A 154 -31.10 34.52 44.21
C GLN A 154 -30.59 34.77 45.63
N ILE A 155 -29.47 34.14 46.00
CA ILE A 155 -28.83 34.34 47.30
C ILE A 155 -28.42 35.81 47.47
N SER A 156 -27.80 36.41 46.46
CA SER A 156 -27.41 37.82 46.48
C SER A 156 -28.62 38.75 46.64
N THR A 157 -29.70 38.47 45.92
CA THR A 157 -30.96 39.24 46.03
C THR A 157 -31.54 39.16 47.44
N ASN A 158 -31.66 37.95 48.00
CA ASN A 158 -32.17 37.75 49.35
C ASN A 158 -31.29 38.41 50.42
N GLN A 159 -29.95 38.38 50.26
CA GLN A 159 -29.03 39.06 51.16
C GLN A 159 -29.21 40.58 51.14
N ASN A 160 -29.42 41.16 49.95
CA ASN A 160 -29.70 42.58 49.80
C ASN A 160 -31.03 42.96 50.46
N GLU A 161 -32.08 42.16 50.27
CA GLU A 161 -33.40 42.38 50.89
C GLU A 161 -33.33 42.32 52.42
N ILE A 162 -32.61 41.34 52.99
CA ILE A 162 -32.38 41.25 54.44
C ILE A 162 -31.64 42.49 54.92
N THR A 163 -30.55 42.89 54.25
CA THR A 163 -29.76 44.06 54.62
C THR A 163 -30.60 45.34 54.60
N ILE A 164 -31.41 45.54 53.56
CA ILE A 164 -32.33 46.68 53.45
C ILE A 164 -33.37 46.67 54.58
N SER A 165 -33.95 45.51 54.87
CA SER A 165 -34.95 45.35 55.93
C SER A 165 -34.36 45.65 57.32
N GLU A 166 -33.13 45.20 57.59
CA GLU A 166 -32.41 45.51 58.84
C GLU A 166 -32.11 47.00 58.98
N LEU A 167 -31.68 47.66 57.90
CA LEU A 167 -31.45 49.10 57.89
C LEU A 167 -32.76 49.88 58.11
N ALA A 168 -33.84 49.48 57.47
CA ALA A 168 -35.16 50.09 57.66
C ALA A 168 -35.65 49.96 59.11
N ARG A 169 -35.47 48.78 59.73
CA ARG A 169 -35.79 48.56 61.15
C ARG A 169 -34.98 49.49 62.06
N LYS A 170 -33.66 49.59 61.84
CA LYS A 170 -32.79 50.48 62.63
C LYS A 170 -33.17 51.95 62.48
N ASN A 171 -33.56 52.39 61.28
CA ASN A 171 -34.01 53.75 61.05
C ASN A 171 -35.28 54.07 61.84
N LEU A 172 -36.26 53.17 61.87
CA LEU A 172 -37.47 53.33 62.68
C LEU A 172 -37.15 53.42 64.17
N GLU A 173 -36.26 52.57 64.69
CA GLU A 173 -35.82 52.62 66.09
C GLU A 173 -35.16 53.97 66.46
N LEU A 174 -34.30 54.49 65.58
CA LEU A 174 -33.66 55.79 65.76
C LEU A 174 -34.66 56.96 65.68
N GLU A 175 -35.65 56.89 64.78
CA GLU A 175 -36.72 57.89 64.70
C GLU A 175 -37.56 57.94 65.99
N ASP A 176 -37.89 56.79 66.56
CA ASP A 176 -38.59 56.68 67.84
C ASP A 176 -37.78 57.28 69.00
N GLU A 177 -36.48 56.99 69.06
CA GLU A 177 -35.56 57.56 70.05
C GLU A 177 -35.44 59.08 69.91
N LEU A 178 -35.27 59.59 68.69
CA LEU A 178 -35.27 61.03 68.41
C LEU A 178 -36.59 61.69 68.82
N GLY A 179 -37.71 61.02 68.58
CA GLY A 179 -39.04 61.48 69.00
C GLY A 179 -39.20 61.55 70.52
N LYS A 180 -38.61 60.61 71.28
CA LYS A 180 -38.56 60.66 72.75
C LYS A 180 -37.70 61.82 73.23
N LEU A 181 -36.47 61.94 72.71
CA LEU A 181 -35.54 63.01 73.09
C LEU A 181 -36.09 64.41 72.78
N LYS A 182 -36.77 64.61 71.64
CA LYS A 182 -37.43 65.89 71.31
C LYS A 182 -38.54 66.27 72.30
N ARG A 183 -39.34 65.29 72.74
CA ARG A 183 -40.39 65.50 73.74
C ARG A 183 -39.80 65.88 75.10
N GLU A 184 -38.76 65.16 75.54
CA GLU A 184 -38.02 65.46 76.77
C GLU A 184 -37.37 66.85 76.73
N LEU A 185 -36.73 67.21 75.61
CA LEU A 185 -36.14 68.52 75.41
C LEU A 185 -37.20 69.62 75.52
N THR A 186 -38.35 69.44 74.86
CA THR A 186 -39.46 70.40 74.90
C THR A 186 -40.01 70.57 76.32
N ALA A 187 -40.14 69.47 77.08
CA ALA A 187 -40.55 69.52 78.48
C ALA A 187 -39.55 70.32 79.33
N ARG A 188 -38.26 70.00 79.23
CA ARG A 188 -37.20 70.76 79.93
C ARG A 188 -37.16 72.23 79.54
N THR A 189 -37.36 72.57 78.27
CA THR A 189 -37.43 73.97 77.82
C THR A 189 -38.60 74.73 78.46
N LYS A 190 -39.77 74.09 78.60
CA LYS A 190 -40.93 74.67 79.30
C LYS A 190 -40.63 74.86 80.79
N ASP A 191 -40.00 73.88 81.43
CA ASP A 191 -39.61 73.95 82.84
C ASP A 191 -38.62 75.09 83.08
N CYS A 192 -37.57 75.20 82.26
CA CYS A 192 -36.61 76.30 82.31
C CYS A 192 -37.27 77.67 82.12
N SER A 193 -38.19 77.79 81.15
CA SER A 193 -38.92 79.04 80.90
C SER A 193 -39.78 79.44 82.11
N SER A 194 -40.44 78.46 82.73
CA SER A 194 -41.25 78.66 83.94
C SER A 194 -40.40 79.10 85.14
N LEU A 195 -39.24 78.46 85.34
CA LEU A 195 -38.26 78.85 86.36
C LEU A 195 -37.73 80.27 86.12
N GLN A 196 -37.44 80.64 84.86
CA GLN A 196 -36.98 81.99 84.51
C GLN A 196 -38.06 83.04 84.78
N GLN A 197 -39.33 82.76 84.49
CA GLN A 197 -40.44 83.64 84.81
C GLN A 197 -40.63 83.81 86.31
N ASN A 198 -40.55 82.72 87.08
CA ASN A 198 -40.61 82.76 88.55
C ASN A 198 -39.46 83.59 89.14
N LYS A 199 -38.23 83.42 88.64
CA LYS A 199 -37.08 84.25 89.03
C LYS A 199 -37.34 85.73 88.80
N ARG A 200 -37.91 86.11 87.65
CA ARG A 200 -38.28 87.51 87.35
C ARG A 200 -39.34 88.06 88.30
N ARG A 201 -40.33 87.25 88.68
CA ARG A 201 -41.37 87.65 89.64
C ARG A 201 -40.83 87.91 91.04
N ILE A 202 -39.99 87.01 91.56
CA ILE A 202 -39.36 87.17 92.87
C ILE A 202 -38.46 88.41 92.89
N GLY A 203 -37.67 88.62 91.83
CA GLY A 203 -36.81 89.81 91.72
C GLY A 203 -37.56 91.14 91.59
N ALA A 204 -38.86 91.13 91.24
CA ALA A 204 -39.69 92.34 91.20
C ALA A 204 -40.39 92.65 92.54
N GLN A 205 -40.33 91.74 93.52
CA GLN A 205 -40.95 91.89 94.85
C GLN A 205 -39.94 92.33 95.93
N LEU A 206 -38.65 92.36 95.60
CA LEU A 206 -37.55 92.83 96.44
C LEU A 206 -37.11 94.23 95.98
#